data_AF-A0A432QWH7-F1
#
_entry.id   AF-A0A432QWH7-F1
#
_cell.length_a   1.000
_cell.length_b   1.000
_cell.length_c   1.000
_cell.angle_alpha   90.00
_cell.angle_beta   90.00
_cell.angle_gamma   90.00
#
_symmetry.space_group_name_H-M   'P 1'
#
loop_
_entity.id
_entity.type
_entity.pdbx_description
1 polymer ?
#
loop_
_entity_poly.entity_id
_entity_poly.type
_entity_poly.pdbx_seq_one_letter_code
_entity_poly.pdbx_strand_id
1 'polypeptide(L)' 'ATALYENTDLSAREIAEKALRIAGNICVYTNTNIIVEEL' A
#
# COMPACT_ATOMS: atom_id res chain seq x y z
N ALA A 1 3.71 0.28 17.39
CA ALA A 1 2.33 -0.23 17.31
C ALA A 1 2.38 -1.76 17.30
N THR A 2 2.47 -2.37 18.50
CA THR A 2 2.64 -3.83 18.66
C THR A 2 1.47 -4.62 18.08
N ALA A 3 0.24 -4.16 18.31
CA ALA A 3 -0.97 -4.80 17.77
C ALA A 3 -1.01 -4.84 16.24
N LEU A 4 -0.47 -3.83 15.54
CA LEU A 4 -0.39 -3.84 14.07
C LEU A 4 0.66 -4.85 13.60
N TYR A 5 1.85 -4.84 14.22
CA TYR A 5 2.93 -5.76 13.85
C TYR A 5 2.56 -7.24 14.11
N GLU A 6 1.85 -7.54 15.19
CA GLU A 6 1.43 -8.90 15.55
C GLU A 6 0.25 -9.43 14.71
N ASN A 7 -0.45 -8.57 13.96
CA ASN A 7 -1.64 -8.96 13.19
C ASN A 7 -1.50 -8.69 11.68
N THR A 8 -0.31 -8.33 11.20
CA THR A 8 -0.10 -8.05 9.78
C THR A 8 1.22 -8.65 9.28
N ASP A 9 1.14 -9.67 8.44
CA ASP A 9 2.28 -10.33 7.76
C ASP A 9 2.62 -9.67 6.41
N LEU A 10 2.33 -8.39 6.23
CA LEU A 10 2.55 -7.70 4.95
C LEU A 10 3.94 -7.07 4.90
N SER A 11 4.66 -7.35 3.82
CA SER A 11 5.90 -6.64 3.49
C SER A 11 5.63 -5.15 3.23
N ALA A 12 6.67 -4.33 3.36
CA ALA A 12 6.58 -2.90 3.04
C ALA A 12 6.08 -2.64 1.61
N ARG A 13 6.51 -3.49 0.65
CA ARG A 13 6.05 -3.47 -0.74
C ARG A 13 4.55 -3.68 -0.83
N GLU A 14 4.02 -4.72 -0.18
CA GLU A 14 2.60 -5.05 -0.22
C GLU A 14 1.73 -3.98 0.45
N ILE A 15 2.22 -3.37 1.53
CA ILE A 15 1.56 -2.25 2.18
C ILE A 15 1.47 -1.06 1.22
N ALA A 16 2.59 -0.70 0.57
CA ALA A 16 2.65 0.42 -0.36
C ALA A 16 1.72 0.20 -1.57
N GLU A 17 1.75 -0.99 -2.17
CA GLU A 17 0.91 -1.34 -3.32
C GLU A 17 -0.58 -1.30 -2.95
N LYS A 18 -1.00 -1.92 -1.84
CA LYS A 18 -2.39 -1.91 -1.38
C LYS A 18 -2.87 -0.49 -1.08
N ALA A 19 -2.05 0.31 -0.40
CA ALA A 19 -2.38 1.68 -0.05
C ALA A 19 -2.58 2.55 -1.30
N LEU A 20 -1.66 2.49 -2.27
CA LEU A 20 -1.75 3.23 -3.53
C LEU A 20 -2.96 2.80 -4.36
N ARG A 21 -3.31 1.51 -4.32
CA ARG A 21 -4.50 0.99 -5.02
C ARG A 21 -5.80 1.50 -4.42
N ILE A 22 -5.88 1.61 -3.10
CA ILE A 22 -7.01 2.25 -2.40
C ILE A 22 -7.08 3.73 -2.77
N ALA A 23 -5.93 4.43 -2.74
CA ALA A 23 -5.86 5.84 -3.09
C ALA A 23 -6.33 6.09 -4.54
N GLY A 24 -5.96 5.23 -5.50
CA GLY A 24 -6.40 5.33 -6.89
C GLY A 24 -7.91 5.12 -7.10
N ASN A 25 -8.60 4.49 -6.15
CA ASN A 25 -10.06 4.34 -6.20
C ASN A 25 -10.81 5.52 -5.56
N ILE A 26 -10.13 6.34 -4.75
CA ILE A 26 -10.73 7.45 -3.99
C ILE A 26 -10.39 8.81 -4.61
N CYS A 27 -9.13 9.00 -5.00
CA CYS A 27 -8.61 10.27 -5.49
C CYS A 27 -8.73 10.33 -7.02
N VAL A 28 -9.50 11.28 -7.54
CA VAL A 28 -9.72 11.46 -8.99
C VAL A 28 -8.44 11.75 -9.80
N TYR A 29 -7.36 12.14 -9.13
CA TYR A 29 -6.06 12.44 -9.74
C TYR A 29 -5.04 11.31 -9.59
N THR A 30 -5.38 10.24 -8.86
CA THR A 30 -4.51 9.09 -8.68
C THR A 30 -5.09 7.93 -9.47
N ASN A 31 -4.30 7.32 -10.35
CA ASN A 31 -4.75 6.15 -11.11
C ASN A 31 -4.24 4.84 -10.46
N THR A 32 -4.60 3.69 -11.04
CA THR A 32 -4.24 2.36 -10.53
C THR A 32 -3.01 1.74 -11.21
N ASN A 33 -2.30 2.50 -12.05
CA ASN A 33 -1.05 2.07 -12.67
C ASN A 33 0.10 2.35 -11.70
N ILE A 34 0.42 1.36 -10.86
CA ILE A 34 1.35 1.51 -9.73
C ILE A 34 2.68 0.84 -10.07
N ILE A 35 3.79 1.54 -9.81
CA ILE A 35 5.16 1.02 -9.86
C ILE A 35 5.74 1.16 -8.46
N VAL A 36 6.21 0.06 -7.88
CA VAL A 36 6.79 0.03 -6.53
C VAL A 36 8.27 -0.37 -6.64
N GLU A 37 9.15 0.53 -6.19
CA GLU A 37 10.59 0.32 -6.08
C GLU A 37 10.99 -0.04 -4.63
N GLU A 38 12.08 -0.79 -4.48
CA GLU A 38 12.63 -1.26 -3.21
C GLU A 38 14.16 -1.15 -3.20
N LEU A 39 14.77 -1.16 -2.00
CA LEU A 39 16.22 -1.02 -1.78
C LEU A 39 16.91 -2.38 -1.61
#